data_AF-A0A151J6M5-F1
#
_entry.id   AF-A0A151J6M5-F1
#
_cell.length_a   1.000
_cell.length_b   1.000
_cell.length_c   1.000
_cell.angle_alpha   90.00
_cell.angle_beta   90.00
_cell.angle_gamma   90.00
#
_symmetry.space_group_name_H-M   'P 1'
#
loop_
_entity.id
_entity.type
_entity.pdbx_description
1 polymer ?
#
loop_
_entity_poly.entity_id
_entity_poly.type
_entity_poly.pdbx_seq_one_letter_code
_entity_poly.pdbx_strand_id
1 'polypeptide(L)'
;LLLSDLKGLFSKYKEENKGFLLSFSKFAQLRPKHCILMGAAGTHSVCVCTLHQNVKLMLDAINVKYLSQQTDKPIADSKDSLQQIMCENRSPNCHLDDCTECPGILHFSIYMLQLLHDNNILNVTFSNWTSTDRSFLHTQILDSEEFVEQLSEKLMILKPHALIAKQQIQYFEYRKANLCAGEVLVTLDFSENFKYVVQNASQGFHYNNDQCTVFTVVYYFLGDGELKHKSLVFLSDSTTHNAAAVYTIQGLLLPEIKKHVEVKKIIYFSDGAKQHFKNRFQICNLMNHEQDFNVTVEWHFHATSHGKNACDRVGAVFKREAVRESLLAKQTEAILNPTLLYNWGKKNFKV
;
A
#
# COMPACT_ATOMS: atom_id res chain seq x y z
N LEU A 1 -10.97 4.44 18.91
CA LEU A 1 -10.36 5.30 17.86
C LEU A 1 -11.41 6.31 17.40
N LEU A 2 -11.06 7.59 17.25
CA LEU A 2 -11.89 8.51 16.47
C LEU A 2 -11.68 8.20 14.98
N LEU A 3 -12.75 7.76 14.32
CA LEU A 3 -12.73 7.23 12.95
C LEU A 3 -12.97 8.32 11.89
N SER A 4 -12.46 9.54 12.11
CA SER A 4 -12.66 10.67 11.19
C SER A 4 -11.47 11.63 11.23
N ASP A 5 -11.13 12.22 10.08
CA ASP A 5 -10.13 13.26 10.03
C ASP A 5 -10.65 14.59 10.60
N LEU A 6 -9.72 15.49 10.96
CA LEU A 6 -10.07 16.77 11.60
C LEU A 6 -10.94 17.67 10.72
N LYS A 7 -10.80 17.60 9.38
CA LYS A 7 -11.59 18.43 8.47
C LYS A 7 -13.03 17.94 8.41
N GLY A 8 -13.23 16.62 8.30
CA GLY A 8 -14.56 16.02 8.35
C GLY A 8 -15.27 16.28 9.68
N LEU A 9 -14.56 16.15 10.81
CA LEU A 9 -15.10 16.50 12.13
C LEU A 9 -15.46 17.98 12.23
N PHE A 10 -14.66 18.87 11.63
CA PHE A 10 -14.94 20.30 11.63
C PHE A 10 -16.15 20.67 10.76
N SER A 11 -16.30 20.04 9.59
CA SER A 11 -17.50 20.23 8.75
C SER A 11 -18.75 19.80 9.51
N LYS A 12 -18.71 18.63 10.15
CA LYS A 12 -19.82 18.13 10.97
C LYS A 12 -20.12 19.03 12.17
N TYR A 13 -19.08 19.53 12.85
CA TYR A 13 -19.23 20.53 13.91
C TYR A 13 -19.97 21.78 13.43
N LYS A 14 -19.62 22.31 12.25
CA LYS A 14 -20.30 23.49 11.67
C LYS A 14 -21.76 23.23 11.33
N GLU A 15 -22.09 22.01 10.87
CA GLU A 15 -23.46 21.62 10.55
C GLU A 15 -24.33 21.50 11.82
N GLU A 16 -23.78 20.92 12.89
CA GLU A 16 -24.49 20.65 14.14
C GLU A 16 -24.55 21.87 15.08
N ASN A 17 -23.61 22.82 14.97
CA ASN A 17 -23.47 23.96 15.89
C ASN A 17 -23.62 25.30 15.16
N LYS A 18 -24.73 25.46 14.42
CA LYS A 18 -25.07 26.70 13.71
C LYS A 18 -25.32 27.83 14.72
N GLY A 19 -24.31 28.66 14.96
CA GLY A 19 -24.36 29.78 15.91
C GLY A 19 -23.05 29.98 16.68
N PHE A 20 -22.21 28.95 16.77
CA PHE A 20 -20.87 29.07 17.34
C PHE A 20 -19.83 29.20 16.24
N LEU A 21 -19.28 30.41 16.12
CA LEU A 21 -18.19 30.69 15.18
C LEU A 21 -16.87 30.19 15.76
N LEU A 22 -16.43 29.02 15.29
CA LEU A 22 -15.12 28.47 15.61
C LEU A 22 -14.30 28.30 14.33
N SER A 23 -13.05 28.77 14.34
CA SER A 23 -12.14 28.56 13.23
C SER A 23 -11.60 27.13 13.22
N PHE A 24 -11.20 26.62 12.05
CA PHE A 24 -10.61 25.28 11.95
C PHE A 24 -9.36 25.15 12.83
N SER A 25 -8.53 26.19 12.86
CA SER A 25 -7.31 26.21 13.68
C SER A 25 -7.65 26.06 15.17
N LYS A 26 -8.64 26.81 15.68
CA LYS A 26 -9.05 26.71 17.08
C LYS A 26 -9.71 25.36 17.39
N PHE A 27 -10.54 24.84 16.48
CA PHE A 27 -11.12 23.50 16.59
C PHE A 27 -10.03 22.42 16.68
N ALA A 28 -9.01 22.48 15.81
CA ALA A 28 -7.90 21.53 15.81
C ALA A 28 -7.03 21.61 17.08
N GLN A 29 -6.85 22.82 17.64
CA GLN A 29 -6.17 23.03 18.93
C GLN A 29 -6.94 22.48 20.12
N LEU A 30 -8.27 22.66 20.14
CA LEU A 30 -9.14 22.18 21.21
C LEU A 30 -9.37 20.66 21.19
N ARG A 31 -8.76 19.96 20.22
CA ARG A 31 -8.79 18.51 20.13
C ARG A 31 -8.29 17.89 21.45
N PRO A 32 -8.99 16.88 21.99
CA PRO A 32 -8.52 16.17 23.18
C PRO A 32 -7.12 15.57 22.98
N LYS A 33 -6.27 15.64 24.01
CA LYS A 33 -4.86 15.19 23.94
C LYS A 33 -4.69 13.73 23.52
N HIS A 34 -5.67 12.87 23.83
CA HIS A 34 -5.67 11.45 23.48
C HIS A 34 -6.05 11.18 22.00
N CYS A 35 -6.44 12.20 21.24
CA CYS A 35 -6.66 12.09 19.81
C CYS A 35 -5.32 12.31 19.08
N ILE A 36 -4.66 11.21 18.71
CA ILE A 36 -3.38 11.23 18.01
C ILE A 36 -3.62 11.52 16.52
N LEU A 37 -2.86 12.45 15.96
CA LEU A 37 -2.89 12.76 14.52
C LEU A 37 -2.12 11.72 13.73
N MET A 38 -2.57 11.41 12.51
CA MET A 38 -1.76 10.61 11.57
C MET A 38 -0.38 11.25 11.37
N GLY A 39 0.68 10.43 11.38
CA GLY A 39 2.08 10.85 11.26
C GLY A 39 2.80 11.20 12.56
N ALA A 40 2.13 11.30 13.72
CA ALA A 40 2.80 11.47 15.00
C ALA A 40 3.51 10.18 15.45
N ALA A 41 4.54 10.30 16.30
CA ALA A 41 5.12 9.14 16.97
C ALA A 41 4.02 8.35 17.70
N GLY A 42 3.96 7.04 17.48
CA GLY A 42 2.87 6.18 17.98
C GLY A 42 1.67 6.04 17.03
N THR A 43 1.71 6.56 15.80
CA THR A 43 0.68 6.25 14.80
C THR A 43 0.84 4.87 14.20
N HIS A 44 -0.29 4.19 14.01
CA HIS A 44 -0.34 2.84 13.46
C HIS A 44 0.05 2.84 11.97
N SER A 45 1.31 2.51 11.68
CA SER A 45 1.79 2.24 10.32
C SER A 45 1.76 0.73 10.05
N VAL A 46 1.02 0.32 9.04
CA VAL A 46 0.82 -1.11 8.68
C VAL A 46 1.18 -1.40 7.24
N CYS A 47 1.34 -2.68 6.91
CA CYS A 47 1.72 -3.20 5.58
C CYS A 47 2.95 -2.47 5.01
N VAL A 48 4.01 -2.40 5.81
CA VAL A 48 5.31 -1.87 5.40
C VAL A 48 6.05 -2.89 4.55
N CYS A 49 6.94 -2.43 3.67
CA CYS A 49 7.83 -3.30 2.92
C CYS A 49 8.85 -3.95 3.87
N THR A 50 8.83 -5.28 3.99
CA THR A 50 9.74 -6.01 4.89
C THR A 50 11.22 -5.85 4.52
N LEU A 51 11.54 -5.69 3.23
CA LEU A 51 12.91 -5.42 2.78
C LEU A 51 13.45 -4.10 3.35
N HIS A 52 12.66 -3.02 3.25
CA HIS A 52 13.03 -1.72 3.82
C HIS A 52 12.99 -1.76 5.35
N GLN A 53 11.95 -2.36 5.92
CA GLN A 53 11.71 -2.36 7.37
C GLN A 53 12.77 -3.18 8.11
N ASN A 54 13.21 -4.31 7.57
CA ASN A 54 14.21 -5.15 8.22
C ASN A 54 15.58 -4.47 8.25
N VAL A 55 16.01 -3.85 7.13
CA VAL A 55 17.25 -3.06 7.13
C VAL A 55 17.15 -1.92 8.14
N LYS A 56 16.01 -1.21 8.17
CA LYS A 56 15.78 -0.16 9.17
C LYS A 56 15.90 -0.69 10.61
N LEU A 57 15.24 -1.79 10.94
CA LEU A 57 15.29 -2.37 12.28
C LEU A 57 16.71 -2.77 12.71
N MET A 58 17.52 -3.29 11.77
CA MET A 58 18.92 -3.62 12.03
C MET A 58 19.77 -2.37 12.28
N LEU A 59 19.62 -1.34 11.46
CA LEU A 59 20.33 -0.06 11.63
C LEU A 59 19.92 0.67 12.92
N ASP A 60 18.63 0.62 13.27
CA ASP A 60 18.10 1.19 14.51
C ASP A 60 18.65 0.45 15.74
N ALA A 61 18.82 -0.87 15.68
CA ALA A 61 19.31 -1.70 16.79
C ALA A 61 20.73 -1.35 17.23
N ILE A 62 21.60 -0.99 16.28
CA ILE A 62 22.95 -0.50 16.58
C ILE A 62 23.00 1.02 16.78
N ASN A 63 21.87 1.72 16.65
CA ASN A 63 21.81 3.18 16.63
C ASN A 63 22.86 3.78 15.69
N VAL A 64 22.86 3.32 14.43
CA VAL A 64 23.91 3.62 13.45
C VAL A 64 24.17 5.12 13.30
N LYS A 65 23.13 5.95 13.45
CA LYS A 65 23.22 7.40 13.41
C LYS A 65 24.13 7.97 14.50
N TYR A 66 24.04 7.43 15.71
CA TYR A 66 24.89 7.84 16.82
C TYR A 66 26.32 7.32 16.62
N LEU A 67 26.48 6.03 16.27
CA LEU A 67 27.80 5.43 16.09
C LEU A 67 28.61 6.11 14.98
N SER A 68 27.97 6.41 13.85
CA SER A 68 28.63 7.01 12.69
C SER A 68 28.70 8.54 12.72
N GLN A 69 28.20 9.21 13.77
CA GLN A 69 28.07 10.67 13.78
C GLN A 69 29.41 11.41 13.63
N GLN A 70 30.49 10.82 14.13
CA GLN A 70 31.83 11.42 14.13
C GLN A 70 32.73 10.90 13.00
N THR A 71 32.21 10.06 12.10
CA THR A 71 32.97 9.54 10.97
C THR A 71 32.87 10.48 9.76
N ASP A 72 33.80 10.35 8.82
CA ASP A 72 33.79 11.16 7.59
C ASP A 72 32.55 10.93 6.71
N LYS A 73 31.86 9.80 6.91
CA LYS A 73 30.65 9.44 6.17
C LYS A 73 29.55 8.93 7.12
N PRO A 74 28.81 9.84 7.78
CA PRO A 74 27.75 9.46 8.70
C PRO A 74 26.61 8.75 7.96
N ILE A 75 25.96 7.81 8.65
CA ILE A 75 24.85 7.00 8.15
C ILE A 75 23.65 7.22 9.06
N ALA A 76 22.59 7.84 8.54
CA ALA A 76 21.37 8.04 9.32
C ALA A 76 20.34 6.92 9.11
N ASP A 77 20.30 6.34 7.92
CA ASP A 77 19.26 5.38 7.54
C ASP A 77 19.72 4.40 6.42
N SER A 78 18.77 3.61 5.92
CA SER A 78 19.01 2.66 4.84
C SER A 78 19.36 3.33 3.52
N LYS A 79 18.89 4.54 3.26
CA LYS A 79 19.25 5.28 2.04
C LYS A 79 20.73 5.65 2.10
N ASP A 80 21.23 6.12 3.23
CA ASP A 80 22.66 6.42 3.39
C ASP A 80 23.51 5.16 3.30
N SER A 81 23.05 4.04 3.88
CA SER A 81 23.73 2.74 3.75
C SER A 81 23.84 2.28 2.30
N LEU A 82 22.76 2.42 1.52
CA LEU A 82 22.78 2.14 0.08
C LEU A 82 23.73 3.08 -0.69
N GLN A 83 23.87 4.33 -0.26
CA GLN A 83 24.80 5.28 -0.89
C GLN A 83 26.26 4.87 -0.69
N GLN A 84 26.61 4.24 0.44
CA GLN A 84 27.98 3.80 0.73
C GLN A 84 28.45 2.67 -0.20
N ILE A 85 27.53 1.86 -0.72
CA ILE A 85 27.83 0.71 -1.58
C ILE A 85 27.67 1.01 -3.08
N MET A 86 27.44 2.27 -3.43
CA MET A 86 27.24 2.74 -4.80
C MET A 86 28.14 3.94 -5.11
N CYS A 87 28.36 4.21 -6.40
CA CYS A 87 29.06 5.41 -6.85
C CYS A 87 28.36 6.69 -6.37
N GLU A 88 29.10 7.80 -6.26
CA GLU A 88 28.53 9.12 -5.96
C GLU A 88 27.55 9.57 -7.06
N ASN A 89 27.98 9.46 -8.32
CA ASN A 89 27.16 9.65 -9.52
C ASN A 89 26.45 8.34 -9.88
N ARG A 90 25.30 8.12 -9.24
CA ARG A 90 24.54 6.86 -9.33
C ARG A 90 23.83 6.74 -10.67
N SER A 91 24.04 5.60 -11.33
CA SER A 91 23.25 5.16 -12.50
C SER A 91 22.33 4.00 -12.11
N PRO A 92 21.34 3.65 -12.96
CA PRO A 92 20.57 2.41 -12.77
C PRO A 92 21.45 1.16 -12.64
N ASN A 93 22.56 1.10 -13.38
CA ASN A 93 23.52 -0.01 -13.32
C ASN A 93 24.15 -0.15 -11.93
N CYS A 94 24.35 0.95 -11.20
CA CYS A 94 24.81 0.88 -9.82
C CYS A 94 23.84 0.10 -8.94
N HIS A 95 22.53 0.30 -9.10
CA HIS A 95 21.49 -0.36 -8.30
C HIS A 95 21.25 -1.82 -8.69
N LEU A 96 21.51 -2.17 -9.94
CA LEU A 96 21.30 -3.51 -10.51
C LEU A 96 22.56 -4.40 -10.44
N ASP A 97 23.62 -3.91 -9.81
CA ASP A 97 24.92 -4.60 -9.67
C ASP A 97 25.66 -4.84 -11.00
N ASP A 98 25.33 -4.06 -12.04
CA ASP A 98 26.00 -4.07 -13.35
C ASP A 98 27.17 -3.08 -13.44
N CYS A 99 27.47 -2.34 -12.36
CA CYS A 99 28.52 -1.33 -12.32
C CYS A 99 29.78 -1.85 -11.62
N THR A 100 30.92 -1.85 -12.32
CA THR A 100 32.23 -2.30 -11.82
C THR A 100 32.91 -1.30 -10.89
N GLU A 101 32.48 -0.03 -10.90
CA GLU A 101 33.12 1.06 -10.16
C GLU A 101 32.48 1.31 -8.78
N CYS A 102 31.45 0.54 -8.41
CA CYS A 102 30.82 0.72 -7.11
C CYS A 102 31.80 0.35 -5.99
N PRO A 103 31.83 1.10 -4.86
CA PRO A 103 32.60 0.71 -3.68
C PRO A 103 32.28 -0.71 -3.20
N GLY A 104 31.05 -1.15 -3.45
CA GLY A 104 30.60 -2.50 -3.21
C GLY A 104 30.29 -2.80 -1.75
N ILE A 105 29.68 -3.96 -1.53
CA ILE A 105 29.23 -4.36 -0.20
C ILE A 105 30.37 -4.69 0.75
N LEU A 106 31.51 -5.18 0.23
CA LEU A 106 32.66 -5.55 1.04
C LEU A 106 33.24 -4.35 1.81
N HIS A 107 33.35 -3.19 1.15
CA HIS A 107 33.82 -1.97 1.80
C HIS A 107 32.89 -1.54 2.95
N PHE A 108 31.58 -1.64 2.73
CA PHE A 108 30.58 -1.35 3.76
C PHE A 108 30.64 -2.34 4.93
N SER A 109 30.79 -3.65 4.66
CA SER A 109 30.93 -4.66 5.72
C SER A 109 32.14 -4.39 6.60
N ILE A 110 33.31 -4.14 6.00
CA ILE A 110 34.55 -3.84 6.75
C ILE A 110 34.36 -2.59 7.62
N TYR A 111 33.78 -1.53 7.05
CA TYR A 111 33.49 -0.30 7.79
C TYR A 111 32.54 -0.54 8.97
N MET A 112 31.47 -1.32 8.76
CA MET A 112 30.52 -1.64 9.83
C MET A 112 31.13 -2.48 10.94
N LEU A 113 31.96 -3.48 10.60
CA LEU A 113 32.68 -4.28 11.59
C LEU A 113 33.61 -3.42 12.43
N GLN A 114 34.37 -2.53 11.79
CA GLN A 114 35.25 -1.60 12.49
C GLN A 114 34.45 -0.67 13.40
N LEU A 115 33.31 -0.14 12.93
CA LEU A 115 32.44 0.72 13.71
C LEU A 115 31.90 0.02 14.97
N LEU A 116 31.49 -1.23 14.86
CA LEU A 116 31.02 -2.02 16.01
C LEU A 116 32.17 -2.37 16.97
N HIS A 117 33.33 -2.75 16.42
CA HIS A 117 34.53 -3.05 17.20
C HIS A 117 35.02 -1.84 18.02
N ASP A 118 35.13 -0.67 17.39
CA ASP A 118 35.59 0.56 18.03
C ASP A 118 34.65 1.03 19.16
N ASN A 119 33.39 0.59 19.12
CA ASN A 119 32.38 0.84 20.13
C ASN A 119 32.16 -0.34 21.10
N ASN A 120 33.02 -1.37 21.07
CA ASN A 120 32.96 -2.57 21.90
C ASN A 120 31.61 -3.33 21.81
N ILE A 121 31.00 -3.34 20.64
CA ILE A 121 29.73 -4.04 20.38
C ILE A 121 30.05 -5.44 19.83
N LEU A 122 30.05 -6.43 20.71
CA LEU A 122 30.33 -7.83 20.36
C LEU A 122 29.08 -8.59 19.88
N ASN A 123 27.91 -8.22 20.39
CA ASN A 123 26.63 -8.84 20.05
C ASN A 123 25.57 -7.77 19.81
N VAL A 124 24.71 -8.01 18.82
CA VAL A 124 23.61 -7.11 18.48
C VAL A 124 22.28 -7.83 18.68
N THR A 125 21.44 -7.25 19.53
CA THR A 125 20.05 -7.68 19.71
C THR A 125 19.15 -6.86 18.81
N PHE A 126 18.44 -7.51 17.89
CA PHE A 126 17.55 -6.81 16.95
C PHE A 126 16.33 -7.66 16.59
N SER A 127 15.30 -6.99 16.08
CA SER A 127 14.11 -7.65 15.56
C SER A 127 14.07 -7.63 14.03
N ASN A 128 13.57 -8.70 13.41
CA ASN A 128 13.31 -8.75 11.97
C ASN A 128 11.96 -9.38 11.68
N TRP A 129 11.35 -9.00 10.55
CA TRP A 129 10.21 -9.70 9.99
C TRP A 129 10.64 -10.91 9.17
N THR A 130 10.10 -12.08 9.49
CA THR A 130 10.23 -13.30 8.68
C THR A 130 8.92 -13.61 7.97
N SER A 131 9.01 -14.25 6.79
CA SER A 131 7.84 -14.68 6.01
C SER A 131 8.08 -16.06 5.43
N THR A 132 7.56 -17.10 6.09
CA THR A 132 7.49 -18.47 5.55
C THR A 132 6.07 -18.76 5.06
N ASP A 133 5.09 -18.73 5.96
CA ASP A 133 3.63 -18.79 5.67
C ASP A 133 2.82 -17.73 6.43
N ARG A 134 3.33 -17.33 7.61
CA ARG A 134 2.83 -16.23 8.43
C ARG A 134 3.97 -15.26 8.66
N SER A 135 3.63 -13.98 8.85
CA SER A 135 4.62 -12.95 9.14
C SER A 135 4.78 -12.77 10.64
N PHE A 136 6.01 -12.95 11.14
CA PHE A 136 6.35 -12.78 12.55
C PHE A 136 7.46 -11.76 12.71
N LEU A 137 7.39 -10.97 13.76
CA LEU A 137 8.50 -10.15 14.23
C LEU A 137 9.31 -10.98 15.23
N HIS A 138 10.48 -11.44 14.83
CA HIS A 138 11.36 -12.26 15.65
C HIS A 138 12.52 -11.42 16.17
N THR A 139 12.79 -11.51 17.47
CA THR A 139 13.99 -10.91 18.07
C THR A 139 15.08 -11.95 18.18
N GLN A 140 16.28 -11.61 17.72
CA GLN A 140 17.45 -12.47 17.75
C GLN A 140 18.67 -11.69 18.24
N ILE A 141 19.68 -12.44 18.67
CA ILE A 141 20.98 -11.94 19.08
C ILE A 141 21.99 -12.64 18.19
N LEU A 142 22.80 -11.85 17.49
CA LEU A 142 23.91 -12.34 16.66
C LEU A 142 25.19 -11.67 17.15
N ASP A 143 26.33 -12.32 16.93
CA ASP A 143 27.61 -11.63 17.07
C ASP A 143 27.77 -10.54 15.98
N SER A 144 28.76 -9.68 16.14
CA SER A 144 28.99 -8.56 15.23
C SER A 144 29.27 -8.99 13.79
N GLU A 145 29.95 -10.13 13.58
CA GLU A 145 30.30 -10.63 12.25
C GLU A 145 29.05 -11.14 11.53
N GLU A 146 28.31 -12.03 12.18
CA GLU A 146 27.05 -12.57 11.67
C GLU A 146 26.00 -11.47 11.43
N PHE A 147 25.94 -10.47 12.32
CA PHE A 147 25.05 -9.32 12.16
C PHE A 147 25.38 -8.51 10.91
N VAL A 148 26.66 -8.20 10.67
CA VAL A 148 27.08 -7.40 9.51
C VAL A 148 26.90 -8.18 8.22
N GLU A 149 27.20 -9.48 8.20
CA GLU A 149 26.92 -10.35 7.06
C GLU A 149 25.44 -10.30 6.68
N GLN A 150 24.55 -10.52 7.66
CA GLN A 150 23.11 -10.47 7.43
C GLN A 150 22.60 -9.08 7.01
N LEU A 151 23.17 -8.00 7.56
CA LEU A 151 22.83 -6.63 7.14
C LEU A 151 23.22 -6.40 5.68
N SER A 152 24.42 -6.85 5.31
CA SER A 152 24.97 -6.72 3.97
C SER A 152 24.16 -7.49 2.94
N GLU A 153 23.77 -8.72 3.23
CA GLU A 153 22.85 -9.50 2.38
C GLU A 153 21.53 -8.76 2.15
N LYS A 154 20.92 -8.22 3.22
CA LYS A 154 19.66 -7.49 3.10
C LYS A 154 19.80 -6.18 2.31
N LEU A 155 20.94 -5.49 2.43
CA LEU A 155 21.23 -4.30 1.62
C LEU A 155 21.36 -4.64 0.14
N MET A 156 22.03 -5.75 -0.20
CA MET A 156 22.14 -6.21 -1.58
C MET A 156 20.78 -6.56 -2.20
N ILE A 157 19.86 -7.13 -1.42
CA ILE A 157 18.48 -7.35 -1.87
C ILE A 157 17.69 -6.04 -1.98
N LEU A 158 17.86 -5.13 -1.02
CA LEU A 158 17.15 -3.86 -0.96
C LEU A 158 17.54 -2.91 -2.10
N LYS A 159 18.81 -2.94 -2.51
CA LYS A 159 19.42 -2.03 -3.49
C LYS A 159 18.67 -1.97 -4.85
N PRO A 160 18.45 -3.09 -5.57
CA PRO A 160 17.65 -3.08 -6.80
C PRO A 160 16.16 -2.85 -6.52
N HIS A 161 15.64 -3.39 -5.41
CA HIS A 161 14.23 -3.23 -5.02
C HIS A 161 13.84 -1.76 -4.85
N ALA A 162 14.70 -0.96 -4.20
CA ALA A 162 14.49 0.47 -4.00
C ALA A 162 14.44 1.24 -5.34
N LEU A 163 15.30 0.86 -6.30
CA LEU A 163 15.26 1.45 -7.65
C LEU A 163 13.95 1.11 -8.37
N ILE A 164 13.59 -0.18 -8.42
CA ILE A 164 12.41 -0.67 -9.13
C ILE A 164 11.15 -0.04 -8.56
N ALA A 165 10.99 -0.04 -7.23
CA ALA A 165 9.86 0.58 -6.56
C ALA A 165 9.73 2.07 -6.92
N LYS A 166 10.85 2.81 -6.90
CA LYS A 166 10.88 4.22 -7.27
C LYS A 166 10.51 4.44 -8.74
N GLN A 167 11.11 3.70 -9.66
CA GLN A 167 10.87 3.86 -11.10
C GLN A 167 9.43 3.52 -11.48
N GLN A 168 8.84 2.46 -10.92
CA GLN A 168 7.45 2.08 -11.20
C GLN A 168 6.45 3.12 -10.68
N ILE A 169 6.68 3.69 -9.49
CA ILE A 169 5.85 4.80 -8.97
C ILE A 169 5.99 6.03 -9.87
N GLN A 170 7.22 6.39 -10.27
CA GLN A 170 7.46 7.52 -11.17
C GLN A 170 6.78 7.33 -12.53
N TYR A 171 6.81 6.11 -13.06
CA TYR A 171 6.14 5.78 -14.32
C TYR A 171 4.61 5.87 -14.20
N PHE A 172 4.04 5.40 -13.08
CA PHE A 172 2.62 5.57 -12.79
C PHE A 172 2.21 7.05 -12.78
N GLU A 173 2.92 7.88 -12.01
CA GLU A 173 2.63 9.32 -11.92
C GLU A 173 2.81 10.03 -13.27
N TYR A 174 3.85 9.66 -14.02
CA TYR A 174 4.07 10.15 -15.38
C TYR A 174 2.89 9.81 -16.30
N ARG A 175 2.44 8.55 -16.31
CA ARG A 175 1.31 8.14 -17.16
C ARG A 175 0.02 8.82 -16.75
N LYS A 176 -0.25 8.93 -15.46
CA LYS A 176 -1.42 9.64 -14.94
C LYS A 176 -1.43 11.12 -15.34
N ALA A 177 -0.27 11.78 -15.31
CA ALA A 177 -0.13 13.19 -15.70
C ALA A 177 -0.17 13.42 -17.23
N ASN A 178 0.19 12.41 -18.03
CA ASN A 178 0.32 12.50 -19.49
C ASN A 178 -0.60 11.51 -20.22
N LEU A 179 -1.83 11.34 -19.74
CA LEU A 179 -2.83 10.51 -20.41
C LEU A 179 -3.21 11.12 -21.76
N CYS A 180 -3.29 10.31 -22.82
CA CYS A 180 -3.80 10.74 -24.12
C CYS A 180 -5.33 10.59 -24.23
N ALA A 181 -5.93 11.29 -25.19
CA ALA A 181 -7.37 11.13 -25.48
C ALA A 181 -7.69 9.68 -25.85
N GLY A 182 -8.67 9.09 -25.15
CA GLY A 182 -9.07 7.69 -25.30
C GLY A 182 -8.18 6.68 -24.56
N GLU A 183 -7.13 7.12 -23.87
CA GLU A 183 -6.45 6.31 -22.87
C GLU A 183 -7.14 6.41 -21.51
N VAL A 184 -7.24 5.28 -20.82
CA VAL A 184 -7.77 5.22 -19.45
C VAL A 184 -6.80 4.45 -18.57
N LEU A 185 -6.30 5.12 -17.53
CA LEU A 185 -5.46 4.49 -16.52
C LEU A 185 -6.32 3.89 -15.44
N VAL A 186 -6.16 2.61 -15.14
CA VAL A 186 -6.97 1.87 -14.17
C VAL A 186 -6.08 1.28 -13.09
N THR A 187 -6.27 1.72 -11.85
CA THR A 187 -5.76 1.02 -10.65
C THR A 187 -6.84 0.11 -10.12
N LEU A 188 -6.46 -1.11 -9.74
CA LEU A 188 -7.39 -2.14 -9.29
C LEU A 188 -6.76 -3.01 -8.20
N ASP A 189 -7.55 -3.36 -7.19
CA ASP A 189 -7.08 -4.15 -6.07
C ASP A 189 -8.21 -4.88 -5.32
N PHE A 190 -7.88 -6.01 -4.70
CA PHE A 190 -8.74 -6.70 -3.75
C PHE A 190 -8.61 -6.05 -2.37
N SER A 191 -9.67 -5.41 -1.87
CA SER A 191 -9.67 -4.80 -0.54
C SER A 191 -10.04 -5.81 0.55
N GLU A 192 -9.40 -6.98 0.55
CA GLU A 192 -9.73 -8.14 1.39
C GLU A 192 -11.22 -8.56 1.28
N ASN A 193 -11.59 -9.62 1.98
CA ASN A 193 -13.00 -9.95 2.15
C ASN A 193 -13.60 -9.13 3.30
N PHE A 194 -14.76 -8.51 3.05
CA PHE A 194 -15.58 -7.90 4.08
C PHE A 194 -16.23 -8.98 4.95
N LYS A 195 -15.87 -9.00 6.22
CA LYS A 195 -16.54 -9.80 7.24
C LYS A 195 -17.71 -8.99 7.80
N TYR A 196 -18.92 -9.54 7.78
CA TYR A 196 -20.09 -8.83 8.30
C TYR A 196 -19.97 -8.57 9.80
N VAL A 197 -20.65 -7.53 10.28
CA VAL A 197 -20.66 -7.20 11.71
C VAL A 197 -22.09 -6.91 12.12
N VAL A 198 -22.51 -7.37 13.29
CA VAL A 198 -23.84 -7.11 13.84
C VAL A 198 -23.73 -6.80 15.32
N GLN A 199 -24.59 -5.90 15.82
CA GLN A 199 -24.66 -5.57 17.23
C GLN A 199 -25.11 -6.78 18.06
N ASN A 200 -24.59 -6.93 19.28
CA ASN A 200 -24.91 -8.03 20.20
C ASN A 200 -24.80 -9.42 19.54
N ALA A 201 -23.79 -9.60 18.66
CA ALA A 201 -23.54 -10.87 18.01
C ALA A 201 -23.28 -11.97 19.05
N SER A 202 -23.80 -13.18 18.82
CA SER A 202 -23.44 -14.33 19.64
C SER A 202 -21.95 -14.63 19.47
N GLN A 203 -21.32 -15.24 20.49
CA GLN A 203 -19.91 -15.58 20.43
C GLN A 203 -19.56 -16.45 19.20
N GLY A 204 -20.45 -17.36 18.81
CA GLY A 204 -20.26 -18.24 17.66
C GLY A 204 -20.19 -17.51 16.31
N PHE A 205 -20.82 -16.32 16.21
CA PHE A 205 -20.78 -15.53 14.98
C PHE A 205 -19.35 -15.09 14.60
N HIS A 206 -18.43 -14.97 15.57
CA HIS A 206 -17.02 -14.66 15.28
C HIS A 206 -16.31 -15.73 14.43
N TYR A 207 -16.79 -16.98 14.45
CA TYR A 207 -16.16 -18.10 13.77
C TYR A 207 -16.87 -18.52 12.47
N ASN A 208 -18.19 -18.29 12.37
CA ASN A 208 -19.03 -18.75 11.24
C ASN A 208 -19.59 -17.61 10.39
N ASN A 209 -18.89 -16.48 10.34
CA ASN A 209 -19.35 -15.32 9.59
C ASN A 209 -18.99 -15.43 8.11
N ASP A 210 -20.01 -15.38 7.26
CA ASP A 210 -19.86 -15.25 5.82
C ASP A 210 -19.08 -13.99 5.45
N GLN A 211 -18.56 -13.97 4.22
CA GLN A 211 -17.75 -12.85 3.75
C GLN A 211 -18.15 -12.45 2.34
N CYS A 212 -17.92 -11.18 2.01
CA CYS A 212 -18.07 -10.66 0.66
C CYS A 212 -16.71 -10.21 0.14
N THR A 213 -16.31 -10.67 -1.04
CA THR A 213 -15.16 -10.10 -1.73
C THR A 213 -15.46 -8.64 -2.08
N VAL A 214 -14.56 -7.74 -1.66
CA VAL A 214 -14.61 -6.32 -2.04
C VAL A 214 -13.47 -6.04 -2.99
N PHE A 215 -13.80 -5.75 -4.25
CA PHE A 215 -12.82 -5.37 -5.25
C PHE A 215 -12.98 -3.90 -5.63
N THR A 216 -11.89 -3.16 -5.56
CA THR A 216 -11.89 -1.71 -5.71
C THR A 216 -11.16 -1.31 -6.97
N VAL A 217 -11.74 -0.36 -7.69
CA VAL A 217 -11.16 0.21 -8.90
C VAL A 217 -11.18 1.72 -8.79
N VAL A 218 -10.08 2.36 -9.16
CA VAL A 218 -10.04 3.79 -9.46
C VAL A 218 -9.47 3.95 -10.84
N TYR A 219 -10.20 4.64 -11.72
CA TYR A 219 -9.74 4.93 -13.07
C TYR A 219 -9.68 6.42 -13.35
N TYR A 220 -8.71 6.79 -14.17
CA TYR A 220 -8.40 8.15 -14.58
C TYR A 220 -8.52 8.26 -16.10
N PHE A 221 -9.12 9.34 -16.58
CA PHE A 221 -9.35 9.57 -18.00
C PHE A 221 -9.36 11.07 -18.28
N LEU A 222 -9.10 11.45 -19.53
CA LEU A 222 -9.31 12.83 -19.97
C LEU A 222 -10.78 13.04 -20.35
N GLY A 223 -11.43 14.01 -19.70
CA GLY A 223 -12.76 14.48 -20.08
C GLY A 223 -12.75 16.00 -20.15
N ASP A 224 -13.22 16.57 -21.27
CA ASP A 224 -13.21 18.02 -21.54
C ASP A 224 -11.81 18.66 -21.45
N GLY A 225 -10.77 17.89 -21.78
CA GLY A 225 -9.37 18.33 -21.70
C GLY A 225 -8.75 18.28 -20.31
N GLU A 226 -9.52 17.88 -19.28
CA GLU A 226 -9.05 17.78 -17.90
C GLU A 226 -8.95 16.33 -17.42
N LEU A 227 -8.00 16.07 -16.52
CA LEU A 227 -7.86 14.78 -15.85
C LEU A 227 -9.01 14.56 -14.86
N LYS A 228 -9.91 13.64 -15.19
CA LYS A 228 -11.02 13.21 -14.34
C LYS A 228 -10.75 11.82 -13.79
N HIS A 229 -11.42 11.47 -12.69
CA HIS A 229 -11.35 10.15 -12.12
C HIS A 229 -12.70 9.70 -11.58
N LYS A 230 -12.88 8.38 -11.50
CA LYS A 230 -14.03 7.73 -10.87
C LYS A 230 -13.56 6.52 -10.08
N SER A 231 -14.32 6.18 -9.04
CA SER A 231 -14.06 5.05 -8.16
C SER A 231 -15.24 4.11 -8.18
N LEU A 232 -14.97 2.80 -8.21
CA LEU A 232 -15.97 1.75 -8.24
C LEU A 232 -15.63 0.69 -7.20
N VAL A 233 -16.67 0.08 -6.65
CA VAL A 233 -16.59 -1.06 -5.74
C VAL A 233 -17.42 -2.18 -6.33
N PHE A 234 -16.79 -3.31 -6.61
CA PHE A 234 -17.43 -4.55 -7.04
C PHE A 234 -17.52 -5.49 -5.84
N LEU A 235 -18.66 -6.16 -5.72
CA LEU A 235 -18.98 -7.07 -4.63
C LEU A 235 -19.25 -8.46 -5.20
N SER A 236 -18.74 -9.49 -4.53
CA SER A 236 -19.05 -10.88 -4.85
C SER A 236 -19.25 -11.70 -3.59
N ASP A 237 -20.19 -12.64 -3.66
CA ASP A 237 -20.40 -13.71 -2.69
C ASP A 237 -19.32 -14.80 -2.77
N SER A 238 -18.62 -14.90 -3.90
CA SER A 238 -17.43 -15.75 -4.01
C SER A 238 -16.23 -15.11 -3.31
N THR A 239 -15.53 -15.89 -2.49
CA THR A 239 -14.29 -15.49 -1.79
C THR A 239 -13.03 -15.87 -2.58
N THR A 240 -13.18 -16.36 -3.81
CA THR A 240 -12.05 -16.77 -4.66
C THR A 240 -11.38 -15.56 -5.28
N HIS A 241 -10.09 -15.35 -4.98
CA HIS A 241 -9.29 -14.27 -5.57
C HIS A 241 -8.34 -14.82 -6.63
N ASN A 242 -8.83 -14.97 -7.87
CA ASN A 242 -8.05 -15.50 -8.98
C ASN A 242 -8.20 -14.65 -10.25
N ALA A 243 -7.47 -15.01 -11.31
CA ALA A 243 -7.52 -14.30 -12.59
C ALA A 243 -8.92 -14.33 -13.25
N ALA A 244 -9.73 -15.36 -13.00
CA ALA A 244 -11.10 -15.41 -13.51
C ALA A 244 -12.00 -14.36 -12.85
N ALA A 245 -11.89 -14.17 -11.53
CA ALA A 245 -12.59 -13.11 -10.82
C ALA A 245 -12.21 -11.72 -11.36
N VAL A 246 -10.93 -11.48 -11.63
CA VAL A 246 -10.45 -10.24 -12.25
C VAL A 246 -11.06 -10.06 -13.65
N TYR A 247 -11.06 -11.10 -14.48
CA TYR A 247 -11.67 -11.07 -15.82
C TYR A 247 -13.16 -10.74 -15.78
N THR A 248 -13.93 -11.38 -14.88
CA THR A 248 -15.35 -11.09 -14.69
C THR A 248 -15.57 -9.62 -14.32
N ILE A 249 -14.74 -9.08 -13.42
CA ILE A 249 -14.81 -7.67 -13.03
C ILE A 249 -14.45 -6.76 -14.22
N GLN A 250 -13.46 -7.10 -15.04
CA GLN A 250 -13.15 -6.34 -16.26
C GLN A 250 -14.34 -6.28 -17.22
N GLY A 251 -15.07 -7.39 -17.38
CA GLY A 251 -16.31 -7.44 -18.18
C GLY A 251 -17.43 -6.52 -17.67
N LEU A 252 -17.49 -6.26 -16.36
CA LEU A 252 -18.41 -5.28 -15.77
C LEU A 252 -17.85 -3.85 -15.82
N LEU A 253 -16.54 -3.69 -15.63
CA LEU A 253 -15.85 -2.42 -15.56
C LEU A 253 -15.83 -1.68 -16.90
N LEU A 254 -15.48 -2.36 -17.98
CA LEU A 254 -15.29 -1.71 -19.28
C LEU A 254 -16.57 -1.06 -19.82
N PRO A 255 -17.76 -1.68 -19.73
CA PRO A 255 -19.02 -0.99 -20.03
C PRO A 255 -19.24 0.27 -19.18
N GLU A 256 -18.89 0.25 -17.89
CA GLU A 256 -19.02 1.44 -17.03
C GLU A 256 -18.06 2.56 -17.43
N ILE A 257 -16.81 2.24 -17.80
CA ILE A 257 -15.85 3.24 -18.30
C ILE A 257 -16.33 3.86 -19.62
N LYS A 258 -16.83 3.03 -20.55
CA LYS A 258 -17.32 3.46 -21.87
C LYS A 258 -18.51 4.43 -21.80
N LYS A 259 -19.21 4.54 -20.67
CA LYS A 259 -20.26 5.57 -20.46
C LYS A 259 -19.71 6.99 -20.31
N HIS A 260 -18.41 7.12 -20.04
CA HIS A 260 -17.79 8.40 -19.69
C HIS A 260 -16.73 8.87 -20.69
N VAL A 261 -16.15 7.96 -21.48
CA VAL A 261 -15.10 8.26 -22.45
C VAL A 261 -15.08 7.21 -23.56
N GLU A 262 -14.75 7.62 -24.78
CA GLU A 262 -14.44 6.70 -25.86
C GLU A 262 -13.11 6.01 -25.57
N VAL A 263 -13.14 4.71 -25.24
CA VAL A 263 -11.95 3.96 -24.82
C VAL A 263 -11.24 3.35 -26.03
N LYS A 264 -9.99 3.74 -26.25
CA LYS A 264 -9.09 3.13 -27.25
C LYS A 264 -8.06 2.21 -26.60
N LYS A 265 -7.61 2.57 -25.40
CA LYS A 265 -6.58 1.83 -24.67
C LYS A 265 -6.80 1.88 -23.16
N ILE A 266 -6.60 0.75 -22.50
CA ILE A 266 -6.60 0.63 -21.05
C ILE A 266 -5.19 0.37 -20.55
N ILE A 267 -4.79 1.07 -19.50
CA ILE A 267 -3.49 0.94 -18.84
C ILE A 267 -3.74 0.49 -17.41
N TYR A 268 -3.62 -0.81 -17.15
CA TYR A 268 -3.85 -1.36 -15.83
C TYR A 268 -2.61 -1.23 -14.94
N PHE A 269 -2.82 -0.93 -13.66
CA PHE A 269 -1.80 -0.95 -12.59
C PHE A 269 -2.31 -1.75 -11.40
N SER A 270 -1.49 -2.68 -10.88
CA SER A 270 -1.82 -3.49 -9.70
C SER A 270 -0.59 -3.87 -8.85
N ASP A 271 -0.82 -4.45 -7.67
CA ASP A 271 0.19 -4.80 -6.66
C ASP A 271 1.04 -6.06 -6.98
N GLY A 272 0.82 -6.67 -8.14
CA GLY A 272 1.61 -7.82 -8.61
C GLY A 272 1.35 -9.12 -7.86
N ALA A 273 0.25 -9.23 -7.09
CA ALA A 273 -0.11 -10.46 -6.40
C ALA A 273 -0.20 -11.66 -7.36
N LYS A 274 0.54 -12.73 -7.02
CA LYS A 274 0.70 -13.93 -7.88
C LYS A 274 -0.64 -14.61 -8.17
N GLN A 275 -1.54 -14.67 -7.19
CA GLN A 275 -2.78 -15.45 -7.29
C GLN A 275 -3.81 -14.87 -8.29
N HIS A 276 -3.85 -13.54 -8.49
CA HIS A 276 -4.85 -12.89 -9.35
C HIS A 276 -4.31 -11.92 -10.40
N PHE A 277 -3.12 -11.33 -10.24
CA PHE A 277 -2.60 -10.35 -11.20
C PHE A 277 -1.34 -10.82 -11.94
N LYS A 278 -0.38 -11.41 -11.24
CA LYS A 278 0.93 -11.78 -11.83
C LYS A 278 1.07 -13.29 -12.01
N ASN A 279 0.26 -13.85 -12.90
CA ASN A 279 0.31 -15.27 -13.28
C ASN A 279 -0.04 -15.50 -14.76
N ARG A 280 0.20 -16.72 -15.23
CA ARG A 280 -0.05 -17.13 -16.63
C ARG A 280 -1.50 -16.98 -17.08
N PHE A 281 -2.48 -17.13 -16.17
CA PHE A 281 -3.89 -17.00 -16.51
C PHE A 281 -4.26 -15.55 -16.76
N GLN A 282 -3.74 -14.62 -15.95
CA GLN A 282 -3.91 -13.19 -16.20
C GLN A 282 -3.19 -12.73 -17.47
N ILE A 283 -2.03 -13.31 -17.79
CA ILE A 283 -1.37 -13.05 -19.07
C ILE A 283 -2.23 -13.55 -20.24
N CYS A 284 -2.88 -14.72 -20.11
CA CYS A 284 -3.84 -15.20 -21.11
C CYS A 284 -5.00 -14.23 -21.30
N ASN A 285 -5.59 -13.71 -20.20
CA ASN A 285 -6.62 -12.68 -20.26
C ASN A 285 -6.13 -11.42 -20.98
N LEU A 286 -4.89 -10.99 -20.72
CA LEU A 286 -4.27 -9.84 -21.35
C LEU A 286 -4.11 -10.03 -22.87
N MET A 287 -3.65 -11.21 -23.30
CA MET A 287 -3.45 -11.53 -24.72
C MET A 287 -4.76 -11.53 -25.53
N ASN A 288 -5.88 -11.92 -24.91
CA ASN A 288 -7.20 -11.97 -25.55
C ASN A 288 -8.04 -10.70 -25.31
N HIS A 289 -7.52 -9.74 -24.53
CA HIS A 289 -8.30 -8.57 -24.10
C HIS A 289 -8.85 -7.73 -25.26
N GLU A 290 -8.07 -7.54 -26.33
CA GLU A 290 -8.53 -6.79 -27.50
C GLU A 290 -9.66 -7.51 -28.23
N GLN A 291 -9.55 -8.83 -28.40
CA GLN A 291 -10.61 -9.65 -29.00
C GLN A 291 -11.87 -9.64 -28.13
N ASP A 292 -11.72 -9.77 -26.82
CA ASP A 292 -12.84 -9.91 -25.88
C ASP A 292 -13.58 -8.59 -25.64
N PHE A 293 -12.86 -7.47 -25.61
CA PHE A 293 -13.41 -6.18 -25.19
C PHE A 293 -13.35 -5.07 -26.25
N ASN A 294 -12.75 -5.33 -27.40
CA ASN A 294 -12.49 -4.40 -28.49
C ASN A 294 -11.72 -3.15 -28.03
N VAL A 295 -10.72 -3.35 -27.16
CA VAL A 295 -9.89 -2.31 -26.56
C VAL A 295 -8.47 -2.84 -26.35
N THR A 296 -7.48 -2.10 -26.84
CA THR A 296 -6.06 -2.42 -26.62
C THR A 296 -5.67 -2.24 -25.15
N VAL A 297 -4.68 -2.99 -24.70
CA VAL A 297 -4.34 -3.03 -23.27
C VAL A 297 -2.84 -3.10 -23.03
N GLU A 298 -2.42 -2.51 -21.92
CA GLU A 298 -1.13 -2.80 -21.28
C GLU A 298 -1.33 -2.95 -19.77
N TRP A 299 -0.43 -3.69 -19.13
CA TRP A 299 -0.49 -3.97 -17.70
C TRP A 299 0.86 -3.71 -17.04
N HIS A 300 0.84 -2.89 -16.01
CA HIS A 300 1.99 -2.53 -15.20
C HIS A 300 1.81 -3.02 -13.77
N PHE A 301 2.93 -3.28 -13.09
CA PHE A 301 2.94 -3.74 -11.72
C PHE A 301 3.74 -2.78 -10.85
N HIS A 302 3.30 -2.62 -9.62
CA HIS A 302 4.13 -2.04 -8.57
C HIS A 302 5.03 -3.11 -7.95
N ALA A 303 6.15 -2.67 -7.38
CA ALA A 303 7.07 -3.53 -6.66
C ALA A 303 6.36 -4.11 -5.44
N THR A 304 6.80 -5.29 -5.02
CA THR A 304 6.25 -5.99 -3.85
C THR A 304 6.17 -5.04 -2.64
N SER A 305 4.99 -4.96 -2.02
CA SER A 305 4.70 -4.06 -0.87
C SER A 305 4.77 -2.55 -1.16
N HIS A 306 4.82 -2.14 -2.43
CA HIS A 306 4.75 -0.73 -2.87
C HIS A 306 3.51 -0.44 -3.74
N GLY A 307 2.54 -1.37 -3.78
CA GLY A 307 1.32 -1.24 -4.58
C GLY A 307 0.18 -0.44 -3.96
N LYS A 308 0.36 0.11 -2.74
CA LYS A 308 -0.69 0.89 -2.08
C LYS A 308 -1.07 2.12 -2.91
N ASN A 309 -2.35 2.28 -3.17
CA ASN A 309 -2.86 3.29 -4.09
C ASN A 309 -4.25 3.80 -3.66
N ALA A 310 -4.96 4.47 -4.58
CA ALA A 310 -6.27 5.04 -4.30
C ALA A 310 -7.35 3.97 -3.99
N CYS A 311 -7.21 2.75 -4.53
CA CYS A 311 -8.10 1.63 -4.29
C CYS A 311 -8.18 1.25 -2.80
N ASP A 312 -7.03 1.21 -2.10
CA ASP A 312 -6.98 0.95 -0.66
C ASP A 312 -7.87 1.92 0.13
N ARG A 313 -7.84 3.21 -0.25
CA ARG A 313 -8.66 4.25 0.39
C ARG A 313 -10.14 4.02 0.14
N VAL A 314 -10.52 3.71 -1.11
CA VAL A 314 -11.91 3.42 -1.48
C VAL A 314 -12.45 2.26 -0.66
N GLY A 315 -11.70 1.15 -0.62
CA GLY A 315 -12.09 -0.04 0.12
C GLY A 315 -12.14 0.19 1.62
N ALA A 316 -11.15 0.90 2.18
CA ALA A 316 -11.16 1.25 3.60
C ALA A 316 -12.38 2.09 4.00
N VAL A 317 -12.73 3.12 3.20
CA VAL A 317 -13.91 3.95 3.46
C VAL A 317 -15.19 3.14 3.32
N PHE A 318 -15.34 2.38 2.22
CA PHE A 318 -16.53 1.56 1.98
C PHE A 318 -16.77 0.56 3.12
N LYS A 319 -15.75 -0.25 3.47
CA LYS A 319 -15.84 -1.23 4.56
C LYS A 319 -16.13 -0.55 5.91
N ARG A 320 -15.48 0.58 6.19
CA ARG A 320 -15.69 1.31 7.46
C ARG A 320 -17.13 1.81 7.59
N GLU A 321 -17.67 2.44 6.56
CA GLU A 321 -19.05 2.93 6.60
C GLU A 321 -20.06 1.78 6.65
N ALA A 322 -19.77 0.63 6.02
CA ALA A 322 -20.62 -0.56 6.09
C ALA A 322 -20.67 -1.13 7.50
N VAL A 323 -19.51 -1.24 8.18
CA VAL A 323 -19.45 -1.64 9.60
C VAL A 323 -20.23 -0.66 10.46
N ARG A 324 -20.05 0.64 10.25
CA ARG A 324 -20.74 1.68 11.02
C ARG A 324 -22.25 1.56 10.88
N GLU A 325 -22.76 1.42 9.66
CA GLU A 325 -24.19 1.24 9.42
C GLU A 325 -24.72 0.00 10.14
N SER A 326 -24.04 -1.14 9.94
CA SER A 326 -24.50 -2.41 10.49
C SER A 326 -24.50 -2.45 12.03
N LEU A 327 -23.60 -1.70 12.67
CA LEU A 327 -23.55 -1.54 14.13
C LEU A 327 -24.58 -0.55 14.70
N LEU A 328 -25.08 0.39 13.88
CA LEU A 328 -26.13 1.34 14.27
C LEU A 328 -27.53 0.81 13.98
N ALA A 329 -27.65 -0.17 13.07
CA ALA A 329 -28.89 -0.82 12.72
C ALA A 329 -29.39 -1.76 13.83
N LYS A 330 -30.71 -2.03 13.85
CA LYS A 330 -31.25 -3.16 14.61
C LYS A 330 -30.66 -4.46 14.05
N GLN A 331 -30.53 -5.50 14.88
CA GLN A 331 -29.98 -6.79 14.46
C GLN A 331 -30.67 -7.38 13.22
N THR A 332 -31.99 -7.19 13.10
CA THR A 332 -32.81 -7.67 11.97
C THR A 332 -32.59 -6.89 10.68
N GLU A 333 -31.91 -5.74 10.75
CA GLU A 333 -31.64 -4.84 9.62
C GLU A 333 -30.13 -4.75 9.31
N ALA A 334 -29.30 -5.51 10.03
CA ALA A 334 -27.86 -5.52 9.86
C ALA A 334 -27.45 -6.00 8.46
N ILE A 335 -26.32 -5.47 7.97
CA ILE A 335 -25.75 -5.86 6.69
C ILE A 335 -25.03 -7.20 6.89
N LEU A 336 -25.72 -8.29 6.55
CA LEU A 336 -25.26 -9.66 6.79
C LEU A 336 -25.11 -10.52 5.53
N ASN A 337 -25.29 -9.94 4.34
CA ASN A 337 -25.07 -10.64 3.07
C ASN A 337 -24.70 -9.67 1.94
N PRO A 338 -24.20 -10.17 0.79
CA PRO A 338 -23.70 -9.32 -0.30
C PRO A 338 -24.80 -8.45 -0.93
N THR A 339 -26.03 -8.95 -1.01
CA THR A 339 -27.17 -8.20 -1.57
C THR A 339 -27.54 -7.00 -0.72
N LEU A 340 -27.59 -7.16 0.61
CA LEU A 340 -27.81 -6.05 1.54
C LEU A 340 -26.67 -5.04 1.47
N LEU A 341 -25.41 -5.51 1.39
CA LEU A 341 -24.23 -4.66 1.27
C LEU A 341 -24.26 -3.85 -0.04
N TYR A 342 -24.64 -4.48 -1.15
CA TYR A 342 -24.80 -3.82 -2.45
C TYR A 342 -25.90 -2.76 -2.41
N ASN A 343 -27.08 -3.12 -1.91
CA ASN A 343 -28.23 -2.20 -1.84
C ASN A 343 -27.92 -0.98 -0.97
N TRP A 344 -27.29 -1.20 0.18
CA TRP A 344 -26.81 -0.12 1.05
C TRP A 344 -25.76 0.74 0.34
N GLY A 345 -24.75 0.12 -0.29
CA GLY A 345 -23.67 0.83 -0.98
C GLY A 345 -24.21 1.71 -2.12
N LYS A 346 -25.12 1.16 -2.93
CA LYS A 346 -25.80 1.87 -4.01
C LYS A 346 -26.64 3.05 -3.52
N LYS A 347 -27.20 3.00 -2.31
CA LYS A 347 -27.97 4.09 -1.72
C LYS A 347 -27.06 5.22 -1.20
N ASN A 348 -25.92 4.86 -0.58
CA ASN A 348 -25.10 5.79 0.18
C ASN A 348 -23.89 6.38 -0.56
N PHE A 349 -23.40 5.70 -1.61
CA PHE A 349 -22.23 6.13 -2.39
C PHE A 349 -22.57 6.59 -3.81
N LYS A 350 -23.86 6.79 -4.12
CA LYS A 350 -24.26 7.43 -5.39
C LYS A 350 -23.85 8.91 -5.37
N VAL A 351 -22.85 9.23 -6.19
CA VAL A 351 -22.57 10.58 -6.71
C VAL A 351 -22.88 10.58 -8.19
#